data_AF-A0A9P0CM47-F1
#
_entry.id   AF-A0A9P0CM47-F1
#
_cell.length_a   1.000
_cell.length_b   1.000
_cell.length_c   1.000
_cell.angle_alpha   90.00
_cell.angle_beta   90.00
_cell.angle_gamma   90.00
#
_symmetry.space_group_name_H-M   'P 1'
#
loop_
_entity.id
_entity.type
_entity.pdbx_description
1 polymer ?
#
loop_
_entity_poly.entity_id
_entity_poly.type
_entity_poly.pdbx_seq_one_letter_code
_entity_poly.pdbx_strand_id
1 'polypeptide(L)'
;MGKSKTTNIVKMEDLLKETSETKMEENEQVLLKKSSKDNPSLVPRGKPKSGKIWKSERKKFSSIIKTKGIRNSLERKQALREKLKNIKEMSNSIKAAKKEESELKKQRRRDNLKKQEENRLKSEVVQVITNTKKLKKIKKKHLRSIEKRDTTVVSK
;
A
#
# COMPACT_ATOMS: atom_id res chain seq x y z
N MET A 1 1.17 24.34 55.93
CA MET A 1 0.42 23.51 54.95
C MET A 1 0.32 24.28 53.64
N GLY A 2 1.18 23.96 52.66
CA GLY A 2 1.13 24.59 51.34
C GLY A 2 0.06 23.96 50.47
N LYS A 3 -0.90 24.76 49.99
CA LYS A 3 -1.93 24.31 49.04
C LYS A 3 -1.33 24.32 47.63
N SER A 4 -1.14 23.15 47.03
CA SER A 4 -0.71 23.00 45.64
C SER A 4 -1.77 23.57 44.70
N LYS A 5 -1.37 24.49 43.81
CA LYS A 5 -2.19 24.96 42.69
C LYS A 5 -2.24 23.86 41.64
N THR A 6 -3.38 23.18 41.50
CA THR A 6 -3.63 22.27 40.39
C THR A 6 -3.87 23.10 39.13
N THR A 7 -2.95 23.04 38.17
CA THR A 7 -3.18 23.57 36.82
C THR A 7 -4.18 22.66 36.12
N ASN A 8 -5.30 23.22 35.67
CA ASN A 8 -6.30 22.50 34.90
C ASN A 8 -5.72 22.19 33.52
N ILE A 9 -5.20 20.97 33.33
CA ILE A 9 -4.63 20.52 32.05
C ILE A 9 -5.81 20.02 31.21
N VAL A 10 -6.23 20.86 30.26
CA VAL A 10 -7.25 20.50 29.27
C VAL A 10 -6.69 19.40 28.38
N LYS A 11 -7.33 18.22 28.36
CA LYS A 11 -6.91 17.11 27.52
C LYS A 11 -7.43 17.35 26.09
N MET A 12 -6.64 17.00 25.08
CA MET A 12 -7.04 17.13 23.67
C MET A 12 -8.36 16.40 23.36
N GLU A 13 -8.65 15.34 24.11
CA GLU A 13 -9.87 14.54 24.01
C GLU A 13 -11.12 15.37 24.34
N ASP A 14 -11.03 16.29 25.30
CA ASP A 14 -12.14 17.16 25.71
C ASP A 14 -12.45 18.19 24.61
N LEU A 15 -11.42 18.77 23.99
CA LEU A 15 -11.57 19.70 22.85
C LEU A 15 -12.18 19.03 21.61
N LEU A 16 -11.79 17.78 21.33
CA LEU A 16 -12.38 17.01 20.23
C LEU A 16 -13.84 16.66 20.49
N LYS A 17 -14.22 16.49 21.76
CA LYS A 17 -15.59 16.18 22.16
C LYS A 17 -16.50 17.41 22.06
N GLU A 18 -16.06 18.57 22.56
CA GLU A 18 -16.78 19.84 22.44
C GLU A 18 -17.04 20.25 20.98
N THR A 19 -16.06 20.06 20.08
CA THR A 19 -16.23 20.36 18.65
C THR A 19 -17.17 19.40 17.91
N SER A 20 -17.37 18.20 18.46
CA SER A 20 -18.34 17.23 17.94
C SER A 20 -19.76 17.52 18.43
N GLU A 21 -19.90 17.93 19.70
CA GLU A 21 -21.19 18.27 20.33
C GLU A 21 -21.77 19.57 19.74
N THR A 22 -20.95 20.61 19.58
CA THR A 22 -21.36 21.88 18.92
C THR A 22 -21.83 21.69 17.48
N LYS A 23 -21.19 20.80 16.70
CA LYS A 23 -21.63 20.45 15.33
C LYS A 23 -22.92 19.64 15.27
N MET A 24 -23.23 18.89 16.33
CA MET A 24 -24.46 18.12 16.44
C MET A 24 -25.62 19.06 16.80
N GLU A 25 -25.42 19.96 17.75
CA GLU A 25 -26.41 20.95 18.19
C GLU A 25 -26.77 21.96 17.10
N GLU A 26 -25.78 22.46 16.33
CA GLU A 26 -26.05 23.34 15.18
C GLU A 26 -26.87 22.65 14.09
N ASN A 27 -26.66 21.34 13.85
CA ASN A 27 -27.46 20.57 12.90
C ASN A 27 -28.89 20.31 13.40
N GLU A 28 -29.05 20.09 14.71
CA GLU A 28 -30.36 19.83 15.33
C GLU A 28 -31.24 21.09 15.33
N GLN A 29 -30.65 22.26 15.63
CA GLN A 29 -31.36 23.54 15.52
C GLN A 29 -31.73 23.92 14.08
N VAL A 30 -30.92 23.52 13.08
CA VAL A 30 -31.24 23.71 11.66
C VAL A 30 -32.33 22.74 11.18
N LEU A 31 -32.42 21.53 11.76
CA LEU A 31 -33.51 20.57 11.48
C LEU A 31 -34.86 21.04 12.02
N LEU A 32 -34.90 21.63 13.21
CA LEU A 32 -36.13 22.07 13.87
C LEU A 32 -36.77 23.32 13.24
N LYS A 33 -35.98 24.18 12.59
CA LYS A 33 -36.46 25.44 11.98
C LYS A 33 -37.07 25.29 10.58
N LYS A 34 -37.05 24.08 9.99
CA LYS A 34 -37.43 23.83 8.58
C LYS A 34 -38.74 23.05 8.39
N SER A 35 -39.47 22.76 9.47
CA SER A 35 -40.66 21.90 9.46
C SER A 35 -42.00 22.61 9.24
N SER A 36 -42.04 23.95 9.16
CA SER A 36 -43.29 24.73 9.23
C SER A 36 -43.72 25.43 7.93
N LYS A 37 -43.31 24.95 6.74
CA LYS A 37 -43.79 25.50 5.47
C LYS A 37 -44.13 24.38 4.47
N ASP A 38 -45.44 24.13 4.34
CA ASP A 38 -46.16 23.58 3.19
C ASP A 38 -45.72 22.20 2.66
N ASN A 39 -46.19 21.12 3.29
CA ASN A 39 -46.24 19.80 2.67
C ASN A 39 -47.70 19.45 2.30
N PRO A 40 -48.10 19.51 1.02
CA PRO A 40 -49.39 18.99 0.61
C PRO A 40 -49.41 17.44 0.74
N SER A 41 -50.39 16.96 1.51
CA SER A 41 -50.80 15.57 1.75
C SER A 41 -49.80 14.63 2.47
N LEU A 42 -49.93 14.57 3.80
CA LEU A 42 -49.32 13.55 4.67
C LEU A 42 -50.09 12.21 4.67
N VAL A 43 -50.76 11.83 3.58
CA VAL A 43 -51.49 10.56 3.54
C VAL A 43 -50.50 9.42 3.29
N PRO A 44 -50.24 8.52 4.25
CA PRO A 44 -49.35 7.39 4.03
C PRO A 44 -49.99 6.45 3.00
N ARG A 45 -49.25 6.17 1.93
CA ARG A 45 -49.70 5.30 0.85
C ARG A 45 -49.50 3.83 1.23
N GLY A 46 -50.48 2.99 0.93
CA GLY A 46 -50.42 1.55 1.21
C GLY A 46 -49.37 0.80 0.40
N LYS A 47 -48.96 -0.38 0.88
CA LYS A 47 -48.06 -1.29 0.15
C LYS A 47 -48.74 -1.76 -1.15
N PRO A 48 -48.02 -1.89 -2.27
CA PRO A 48 -48.61 -2.36 -3.52
C PRO A 48 -49.09 -3.81 -3.36
N LYS A 49 -50.34 -4.10 -3.76
CA LYS A 49 -50.99 -5.41 -3.59
C LYS A 49 -50.17 -6.60 -4.08
N SER A 50 -49.35 -6.40 -5.13
CA SER A 50 -48.52 -7.46 -5.71
C SER A 50 -47.10 -7.55 -5.16
N GLY A 51 -46.67 -6.66 -4.24
CA GLY A 51 -45.31 -6.65 -3.67
C GLY A 51 -44.14 -6.39 -4.64
N LYS A 52 -44.41 -6.35 -5.95
CA LYS A 52 -43.38 -6.21 -6.99
C LYS A 52 -42.68 -4.85 -6.90
N ILE A 53 -41.34 -4.87 -6.81
CA ILE A 53 -40.49 -3.70 -6.54
C ILE A 53 -40.61 -2.58 -7.59
N TRP A 54 -40.91 -2.93 -8.84
CA TRP A 54 -41.07 -1.98 -9.95
C TRP A 54 -42.37 -1.19 -9.93
N LYS A 55 -43.31 -1.56 -9.05
CA LYS A 55 -44.54 -0.80 -8.78
C LYS A 55 -44.41 0.12 -7.56
N SER A 56 -43.22 0.24 -6.99
CA SER A 56 -42.94 1.23 -5.94
C SER A 56 -42.98 2.65 -6.50
N GLU A 57 -43.26 3.62 -5.63
CA GLU A 57 -43.33 5.02 -6.04
C GLU A 57 -41.96 5.53 -6.50
N ARG A 58 -41.89 6.02 -7.74
CA ARG A 58 -40.70 6.67 -8.27
C ARG A 58 -40.64 8.07 -7.67
N LYS A 59 -39.52 8.40 -7.02
CA LYS A 59 -39.28 9.77 -6.54
C LYS A 59 -39.27 10.74 -7.73
N LYS A 60 -40.05 11.81 -7.65
CA LYS A 60 -40.07 12.87 -8.69
C LYS A 60 -38.69 13.52 -8.77
N PHE A 61 -38.23 13.90 -9.97
CA PHE A 61 -36.96 14.64 -10.14
C PHE A 61 -36.93 15.96 -9.36
N SER A 62 -38.08 16.52 -8.99
CA SER A 62 -38.19 17.69 -8.10
C SER A 62 -37.80 17.42 -6.64
N SER A 63 -37.82 16.16 -6.19
CA SER A 63 -37.37 15.76 -4.84
C SER A 63 -35.84 15.66 -4.72
N ILE A 64 -35.12 15.70 -5.83
CA ILE A 64 -33.67 15.85 -5.83
C ILE A 64 -33.38 17.28 -5.39
N ILE A 65 -32.75 17.43 -4.22
CA ILE A 65 -32.34 18.72 -3.68
C ILE A 65 -31.40 19.36 -4.70
N LYS A 66 -31.89 20.35 -5.45
CA LYS A 66 -31.13 21.16 -6.40
C LYS A 66 -30.24 22.13 -5.62
N THR A 67 -29.29 21.62 -4.85
CA THR A 67 -28.20 22.48 -4.35
C THR A 67 -27.44 22.99 -5.56
N LYS A 68 -27.04 24.28 -5.55
CA LYS A 68 -25.98 24.78 -6.43
C LYS A 68 -24.79 23.88 -6.10
N GLY A 69 -24.49 22.90 -6.97
CA GLY A 69 -23.65 21.75 -6.61
C GLY A 69 -22.39 22.19 -5.88
N ILE A 70 -21.88 21.38 -4.96
CA ILE A 70 -20.68 21.68 -4.13
C ILE A 70 -19.50 21.94 -5.07
N ARG A 71 -19.40 23.17 -5.56
CA ARG A 71 -18.36 23.64 -6.47
C ARG A 71 -17.29 24.19 -5.56
N ASN A 72 -16.25 23.38 -5.37
CA ASN A 72 -15.05 23.86 -4.69
C ASN A 72 -14.52 25.09 -5.44
N SER A 73 -14.16 26.12 -4.68
CA SER A 73 -13.45 27.29 -5.20
C SER A 73 -12.16 26.85 -5.93
N LEU A 74 -11.67 27.70 -6.83
CA LEU A 74 -10.44 27.45 -7.57
C LEU A 74 -9.28 27.19 -6.60
N GLU A 75 -9.12 28.05 -5.60
CA GLU A 75 -8.11 27.95 -4.55
C GLU A 75 -8.15 26.59 -3.84
N ARG A 76 -9.34 26.12 -3.45
CA ARG A 76 -9.49 24.79 -2.83
C ARG A 76 -9.08 23.65 -3.77
N LYS A 77 -9.28 23.80 -5.07
CA LYS A 77 -8.82 22.81 -6.07
C LYS A 77 -7.30 22.84 -6.24
N GLN A 78 -6.68 24.03 -6.25
CA GLN A 78 -5.22 24.17 -6.32
C GLN A 78 -4.56 23.56 -5.08
N ALA A 79 -5.03 23.90 -3.88
CA ALA A 79 -4.52 23.33 -2.64
C ALA A 79 -4.64 21.79 -2.60
N LEU A 80 -5.73 21.21 -3.14
CA LEU A 80 -5.87 19.76 -3.25
C LEU A 80 -4.88 19.15 -4.25
N ARG A 81 -4.63 19.81 -5.40
CA ARG A 81 -3.65 19.35 -6.40
C ARG A 81 -2.24 19.35 -5.83
N GLU A 82 -1.86 20.40 -5.11
CA GLU A 82 -0.55 20.51 -4.46
C GLU A 82 -0.36 19.44 -3.39
N LYS A 83 -1.37 19.22 -2.53
CA LYS A 83 -1.34 18.15 -1.53
C LYS A 83 -1.15 16.77 -2.18
N LEU A 84 -1.89 16.48 -3.25
CA LEU A 84 -1.78 15.21 -3.98
C LEU A 84 -0.40 15.06 -4.65
N LYS A 85 0.15 16.14 -5.21
CA LYS A 85 1.48 16.17 -5.79
C LYS A 85 2.54 15.83 -4.74
N ASN A 86 2.50 16.50 -3.59
CA ASN A 86 3.44 16.27 -2.49
C ASN A 86 3.36 14.83 -1.96
N ILE A 87 2.14 14.28 -1.76
CA ILE A 87 1.95 12.89 -1.34
C ILE A 87 2.53 11.91 -2.37
N LYS A 88 2.32 12.18 -3.66
CA LYS A 88 2.83 11.33 -4.74
C LYS A 88 4.36 11.35 -4.80
N GLU A 89 4.98 12.53 -4.64
CA GLU A 89 6.44 12.68 -4.60
C GLU A 89 7.04 11.94 -3.41
N MET A 90 6.45 12.08 -2.21
CA MET A 90 6.87 11.32 -1.03
C MET A 90 6.71 9.81 -1.22
N SER A 91 5.61 9.36 -1.83
CA SER A 91 5.41 7.93 -2.11
C SER A 91 6.45 7.39 -3.10
N ASN A 92 6.76 8.17 -4.13
CA ASN A 92 7.74 7.81 -5.14
C ASN A 92 9.16 7.75 -4.57
N SER A 93 9.55 8.69 -3.70
CA SER A 93 10.87 8.67 -3.07
C SER A 93 11.06 7.44 -2.18
N ILE A 94 10.04 7.06 -1.40
CA ILE A 94 10.07 5.84 -0.59
C ILE A 94 10.20 4.59 -1.46
N LYS A 95 9.49 4.52 -2.59
CA LYS A 95 9.58 3.38 -3.52
C LYS A 95 10.95 3.31 -4.19
N ALA A 96 11.51 4.45 -4.59
CA ALA A 96 12.83 4.54 -5.20
C ALA A 96 13.91 4.03 -4.23
N ALA A 97 13.92 4.52 -2.98
CA ALA A 97 14.88 4.07 -1.96
C ALA A 97 14.81 2.55 -1.71
N LYS A 98 13.59 1.98 -1.61
CA LYS A 98 13.41 0.51 -1.45
C LYS A 98 13.90 -0.28 -2.67
N LYS A 99 13.72 0.27 -3.87
CA LYS A 99 14.18 -0.36 -5.11
C LYS A 99 15.70 -0.35 -5.19
N GLU A 100 16.34 0.78 -4.90
CA GLU A 100 17.80 0.91 -4.84
C GLU A 100 18.41 -0.07 -3.83
N GLU A 101 17.84 -0.16 -2.62
CA GLU A 101 18.30 -1.11 -1.61
C GLU A 101 18.20 -2.57 -2.10
N SER A 102 17.10 -2.91 -2.77
CA SER A 102 16.88 -4.25 -3.34
C SER A 102 17.86 -4.55 -4.48
N GLU A 103 18.17 -3.57 -5.32
CA GLU A 103 19.12 -3.71 -6.43
C GLU A 103 20.54 -3.88 -5.91
N LEU A 104 20.96 -3.10 -4.90
CA LEU A 104 22.24 -3.25 -4.23
C LEU A 104 22.39 -4.65 -3.60
N LYS A 105 21.35 -5.16 -2.94
CA LYS A 105 21.35 -6.54 -2.40
C LYS A 105 21.51 -7.59 -3.51
N LYS A 106 20.83 -7.40 -4.65
CA LYS A 106 20.95 -8.31 -5.81
C LYS A 106 22.34 -8.26 -6.42
N GLN A 107 22.94 -7.07 -6.56
CA GLN A 107 24.31 -6.89 -7.06
C GLN A 107 25.31 -7.58 -6.13
N ARG A 108 25.26 -7.31 -4.82
CA ARG A 108 26.10 -7.99 -3.83
C ARG A 108 25.99 -9.52 -3.90
N ARG A 109 24.76 -10.05 -4.05
CA ARG A 109 24.56 -11.50 -4.19
C ARG A 109 25.20 -12.04 -5.47
N ARG A 110 25.04 -11.35 -6.61
CA ARG A 110 25.66 -11.74 -7.88
C ARG A 110 27.19 -11.73 -7.77
N ASP A 111 27.76 -10.72 -7.15
CA ASP A 111 29.21 -10.61 -6.98
C ASP A 111 29.76 -11.68 -6.04
N ASN A 112 29.03 -11.99 -4.95
CA ASN A 112 29.39 -13.09 -4.07
C ASN A 112 29.31 -14.45 -4.76
N LEU A 113 28.29 -14.68 -5.60
CA LEU A 113 28.18 -15.91 -6.38
C LEU A 113 29.34 -16.06 -7.36
N LYS A 114 29.68 -14.99 -8.10
CA LYS A 114 30.84 -14.99 -9.00
C LYS A 114 32.14 -15.28 -8.25
N LYS A 115 32.37 -14.61 -7.11
CA LYS A 115 33.53 -14.88 -6.26
C LYS A 115 33.54 -16.31 -5.74
N GLN A 116 32.39 -16.87 -5.37
CA GLN A 116 32.28 -18.25 -4.92
C GLN A 116 32.60 -19.24 -6.06
N GLU A 117 32.14 -18.98 -7.28
CA GLU A 117 32.48 -19.77 -8.46
C GLU A 117 33.98 -19.70 -8.76
N GLU A 118 34.57 -18.51 -8.78
CA GLU A 118 36.01 -18.32 -8.96
C GLU A 118 36.82 -19.00 -7.85
N ASN A 119 36.40 -18.87 -6.60
CA ASN A 119 37.06 -19.51 -5.47
C ASN A 119 36.92 -21.03 -5.56
N ARG A 120 35.76 -21.55 -5.97
CA ARG A 120 35.54 -22.98 -6.18
C ARG A 120 36.50 -23.51 -7.24
N LEU A 121 36.66 -22.80 -8.36
CA LEU A 121 37.61 -23.15 -9.42
C LEU A 121 39.06 -23.09 -8.91
N LYS A 122 39.44 -22.05 -8.16
CA LYS A 122 40.80 -21.89 -7.60
C LYS A 122 41.13 -22.92 -6.53
N SER A 123 40.16 -23.26 -5.67
CA SER A 123 40.33 -24.25 -4.60
C SER A 123 40.21 -25.69 -5.09
N GLU A 124 39.84 -25.90 -6.36
CA GLU A 124 39.67 -27.23 -6.90
C GLU A 124 41.02 -27.94 -6.98
N VAL A 125 41.25 -28.86 -6.04
CA VAL A 125 42.45 -29.70 -6.02
C VAL A 125 42.23 -30.86 -6.99
N VAL A 126 42.99 -30.87 -8.08
CA VAL A 126 42.92 -31.88 -9.13
C VAL A 126 44.09 -32.84 -9.03
N GLN A 127 43.83 -34.13 -9.27
CA GLN A 127 44.88 -35.13 -9.43
C GLN A 127 45.21 -35.29 -10.92
N VAL A 128 46.43 -34.95 -11.30
CA VAL A 128 46.89 -35.11 -12.69
C VAL A 128 47.08 -36.61 -13.00
N ILE A 129 46.32 -37.12 -13.97
CA ILE A 129 46.41 -38.51 -14.41
C ILE A 129 47.40 -38.60 -15.58
N THR A 130 48.61 -39.06 -15.31
CA THR A 130 49.67 -39.20 -16.32
C THR A 130 49.45 -40.36 -17.29
N ASN A 131 48.85 -41.47 -16.84
CA ASN A 131 48.62 -42.67 -17.66
C ASN A 131 47.12 -42.98 -17.80
N THR A 132 46.57 -42.69 -18.98
CA THR A 132 45.14 -42.86 -19.30
C THR A 132 44.72 -44.32 -19.45
N LYS A 133 45.64 -45.26 -19.70
CA LYS A 133 45.30 -46.70 -19.78
C LYS A 133 44.78 -47.23 -18.44
N LYS A 134 45.14 -46.60 -17.32
CA LYS A 134 44.64 -46.97 -15.99
C LYS A 134 43.14 -46.75 -15.83
N LEU A 135 42.58 -45.67 -16.41
CA LEU A 135 41.14 -45.39 -16.37
C LEU A 135 40.32 -46.50 -17.06
N LYS A 136 40.85 -47.08 -18.14
CA LYS A 136 40.19 -48.19 -18.86
C LYS A 136 40.10 -49.48 -18.05
N LYS A 137 40.91 -49.63 -16.99
CA LYS A 137 40.92 -50.82 -16.11
C LYS A 137 39.98 -50.68 -14.91
N ILE A 138 39.46 -49.48 -14.64
CA ILE A 138 38.59 -49.21 -13.49
C ILE A 138 37.15 -49.64 -13.79
N LYS A 139 36.42 -50.14 -12.78
CA LYS A 139 34.98 -50.44 -12.89
C LYS A 139 34.18 -49.21 -13.29
N LYS A 140 33.22 -49.41 -14.20
CA LYS A 140 32.33 -48.36 -14.75
C LYS A 140 31.64 -47.50 -13.68
N LYS A 141 31.33 -48.06 -12.51
CA LYS A 141 30.73 -47.33 -11.38
C LYS A 141 31.62 -46.21 -10.83
N HIS A 142 32.92 -46.43 -10.73
CA HIS A 142 33.86 -45.43 -10.19
C HIS A 142 34.13 -44.33 -11.22
N LEU A 143 34.13 -44.68 -12.52
CA LEU A 143 34.24 -43.68 -13.61
C LEU A 143 33.09 -42.67 -13.61
N ARG A 144 31.90 -43.03 -13.11
CA ARG A 144 30.76 -42.11 -12.99
C ARG A 144 30.98 -40.98 -11.98
N SER A 145 31.88 -41.18 -11.01
CA SER A 145 32.20 -40.19 -9.97
C SER A 145 33.37 -39.28 -10.36
N ILE A 146 34.09 -39.59 -11.43
CA ILE A 146 35.27 -38.82 -11.86
C ILE A 146 34.80 -37.71 -12.80
N GLU A 147 35.01 -36.46 -12.41
CA GLU A 147 34.85 -35.30 -13.27
C GLU A 147 36.20 -34.96 -13.92
N LYS A 148 36.18 -34.61 -15.21
CA LYS A 148 37.38 -34.14 -15.91
C LYS A 148 37.50 -32.63 -15.75
N ARG A 149 38.68 -32.16 -15.34
CA ARG A 149 39.01 -30.75 -15.21
C ARG A 149 40.24 -30.45 -16.05
N ASP A 150 40.25 -29.28 -16.68
CA ASP A 150 41.35 -28.84 -17.53
C ASP A 150 42.45 -28.20 -16.67
N THR A 151 43.69 -28.64 -16.88
CA THR A 151 44.88 -28.07 -16.23
C THR A 151 45.86 -27.48 -17.24
N THR A 152 45.42 -27.37 -18.50
CA THR A 152 46.23 -26.85 -19.60
C THR A 152 46.50 -25.35 -19.41
N VAL A 153 47.75 -25.00 -19.13
CA VAL A 153 48.19 -23.60 -19.06
C VAL A 153 48.41 -23.11 -20.48
N VAL A 154 47.40 -22.46 -21.07
CA VAL A 154 47.57 -21.80 -22.38
C VAL A 154 48.26 -20.45 -22.13
N SER A 155 49.58 -20.39 -22.34
CA SER A 155 50.28 -19.10 -22.38
C SER A 155 49.76 -18.31 -23.57
N LYS A 156 49.35 -17.07 -23.33
CA LYS A 156 48.84 -16.16 -24.35
C LYS A 156 49.98 -15.45 -25.07
#